data_AF-A0A6A5UNS3-F1
#
_entry.id   AF-A0A6A5UNS3-F1
#
_cell.length_a   1.000
_cell.length_b   1.000
_cell.length_c   1.000
_cell.angle_alpha   90.00
_cell.angle_beta   90.00
_cell.angle_gamma   90.00
#
_symmetry.space_group_name_H-M   'P 1'
#
loop_
_entity.id
_entity.type
_entity.pdbx_description
1 polymer ?
#
loop_
_entity_poly.entity_id
_entity_poly.type
_entity_poly.pdbx_seq_one_letter_code
_entity_poly.pdbx_strand_id
1 'polypeptide(L)'
;MLSLFLPKSSRSKKSPSRSPSRSRPAAQHRDKPKAVPDGRHSSLSRDKPKASLDGRQSSASRDRLKVVPDKRQRSVSRHKPQVSPDGRCQSLDFWVTKDKKEVVKRIVPYLTGQIPKNRHLGSLKEEKPWIEELIESEDDEDDEEEDEGEEESFSDLEAAFWKDPETITNELRDVTRTWFYMLLRYTFRTKHRDGWKKTSPAFDLEDFDGEEFTSQLDEKQVRALVRRDGLINEYKETYKETKQRTGWTRFCARLRSFTELVGLQTTSTKVEQILQELQKGLPDLKNAKKLEAQRLLIERLQAEKNSTTSSESVNALRQRFEAKQAESERILRERLEAKKAESERILRQQLEAKKAESERLLRQQLESKKAESERTLRARLEAKNAEAERKLRESLAAKNAEAERALRQKIEANAEAERKLREDLQAKAEAERKHRLHDALVSCRELMEKLVGEKPVVKGSYMPGGQQFKQRWKDLFHEQWTKCKARKPAGHPLLGLVAQQKYYVVGKELYGTISERLHNHREYRDKEVDADVSRMIFAILPAVYSKPNSTEAERDWNLATEKKRWGLA
;
A
#
# COMPACT_ATOMS: atom_id res chain seq x y z
N MET A 1 31.52 3.81 56.37
CA MET A 1 30.50 3.16 57.22
C MET A 1 29.44 2.60 56.30
N LEU A 2 29.38 1.28 56.09
CA LEU A 2 28.63 0.34 56.93
C LEU A 2 27.13 0.74 56.93
N SER A 3 26.15 -0.07 56.53
CA SER A 3 26.07 -1.53 56.35
C SER A 3 24.66 -1.85 55.83
N LEU A 4 24.49 -2.83 54.93
CA LEU A 4 23.83 -4.16 55.14
C LEU A 4 22.32 -4.07 55.48
N PHE A 5 21.40 -4.76 54.79
CA PHE A 5 21.22 -6.23 54.86
C PHE A 5 20.26 -6.74 53.74
N LEU A 6 20.72 -7.77 53.00
CA LEU A 6 19.94 -8.86 52.38
C LEU A 6 19.50 -9.87 53.50
N PRO A 7 19.01 -11.11 53.26
CA PRO A 7 17.95 -11.67 52.40
C PRO A 7 17.08 -12.74 53.16
N LYS A 8 16.17 -13.45 52.46
CA LYS A 8 15.99 -14.94 52.40
C LYS A 8 14.62 -15.28 51.76
N SER A 9 14.54 -16.01 50.64
CA SER A 9 14.62 -17.49 50.50
C SER A 9 13.41 -18.18 51.17
N SER A 10 12.54 -18.96 50.51
CA SER A 10 12.89 -20.23 49.87
C SER A 10 11.67 -20.92 49.23
N ARG A 11 11.96 -21.70 48.16
CA ARG A 11 11.48 -23.06 47.80
C ARG A 11 9.97 -23.32 47.57
N SER A 12 9.53 -24.29 46.75
CA SER A 12 10.06 -25.18 45.68
C SER A 12 9.01 -26.29 45.49
N LYS A 13 8.95 -26.88 44.28
CA LYS A 13 8.35 -28.19 43.89
C LYS A 13 6.83 -28.17 43.65
N LYS A 14 6.26 -28.80 42.61
CA LYS A 14 6.67 -30.00 41.83
C LYS A 14 5.83 -30.07 40.52
N SER A 15 6.47 -30.45 39.41
CA SER A 15 5.87 -31.01 38.16
C SER A 15 5.37 -32.46 38.40
N PRO A 16 4.81 -33.27 37.43
CA PRO A 16 4.91 -33.16 35.95
C PRO A 16 3.77 -33.74 35.05
N SER A 17 3.98 -33.61 33.72
CA SER A 17 3.66 -34.56 32.62
C SER A 17 2.21 -34.62 32.11
N ARG A 18 1.87 -34.90 30.84
CA ARG A 18 2.60 -35.49 29.69
C ARG A 18 1.80 -35.25 28.39
N SER A 19 2.45 -34.88 27.29
CA SER A 19 1.98 -35.06 25.88
C SER A 19 2.22 -36.54 25.44
N PRO A 20 1.91 -37.09 24.24
CA PRO A 20 1.95 -36.47 22.89
C PRO A 20 1.00 -37.06 21.80
N SER A 21 1.05 -36.54 20.55
CA SER A 21 0.65 -37.32 19.36
C SER A 21 1.34 -36.82 18.08
N ARG A 22 1.93 -37.74 17.30
CA ARG A 22 2.60 -37.52 16.01
C ARG A 22 2.16 -38.60 14.99
N SER A 23 1.71 -38.15 13.81
CA SER A 23 1.99 -38.65 12.44
C SER A 23 1.55 -40.04 11.87
N ARG A 24 0.66 -39.97 10.83
CA ARG A 24 0.67 -40.59 9.44
C ARG A 24 0.67 -42.14 9.25
N PRO A 25 0.40 -42.75 8.04
CA PRO A 25 -0.05 -42.27 6.70
C PRO A 25 -1.10 -43.16 5.92
N ALA A 26 -1.27 -42.83 4.62
CA ALA A 26 -2.06 -43.22 3.41
C ALA A 26 -2.53 -44.66 3.01
N ALA A 27 -3.36 -44.67 1.92
CA ALA A 27 -3.73 -45.70 0.90
C ALA A 27 -5.03 -46.51 1.16
N GLN A 28 -5.91 -46.97 0.23
CA GLN A 28 -6.21 -46.80 -1.21
C GLN A 28 -7.51 -47.64 -1.52
N HIS A 29 -8.18 -47.36 -2.66
CA HIS A 29 -9.12 -48.22 -3.45
C HIS A 29 -10.58 -48.48 -2.98
N ARG A 30 -11.58 -48.00 -3.76
CA ARG A 30 -12.54 -48.70 -4.69
C ARG A 30 -13.62 -49.54 -3.93
N ASP A 31 -14.93 -49.49 -4.17
CA ASP A 31 -15.72 -49.44 -5.41
C ASP A 31 -17.16 -48.84 -5.23
N LYS A 32 -17.74 -48.47 -6.37
CA LYS A 32 -19.12 -48.08 -6.80
C LYS A 32 -20.33 -48.81 -6.15
N PRO A 33 -21.61 -48.53 -6.54
CA PRO A 33 -22.34 -47.27 -6.79
C PRO A 33 -23.83 -47.29 -6.32
N LYS A 34 -24.56 -46.22 -6.70
CA LYS A 34 -25.99 -46.13 -7.11
C LYS A 34 -27.10 -45.76 -6.10
N ALA A 35 -27.95 -44.86 -6.62
CA ALA A 35 -29.39 -44.70 -6.43
C ALA A 35 -29.90 -43.77 -5.30
N VAL A 36 -30.11 -42.51 -5.70
CA VAL A 36 -31.28 -41.63 -5.42
C VAL A 36 -32.54 -42.32 -6.04
N PRO A 37 -33.84 -42.05 -5.71
CA PRO A 37 -34.48 -40.79 -5.24
C PRO A 37 -35.62 -40.95 -4.20
N ASP A 38 -36.35 -39.84 -4.05
CA ASP A 38 -37.76 -39.69 -3.65
C ASP A 38 -37.98 -39.44 -2.17
N GLY A 39 -38.83 -38.50 -1.75
CA GLY A 39 -39.75 -37.60 -2.43
C GLY A 39 -40.32 -36.70 -1.33
N ARG A 40 -40.46 -35.41 -1.61
CA ARG A 40 -41.75 -34.75 -1.88
C ARG A 40 -42.61 -34.42 -0.66
N HIS A 41 -42.94 -33.13 -0.61
CA HIS A 41 -44.19 -32.50 -0.17
C HIS A 41 -44.36 -32.23 1.33
N SER A 42 -44.37 -30.96 1.74
CA SER A 42 -45.52 -30.00 1.68
C SER A 42 -46.37 -30.21 2.95
N SER A 43 -46.83 -29.23 3.72
CA SER A 43 -46.80 -27.78 3.74
C SER A 43 -47.61 -27.35 4.98
N LEU A 44 -47.46 -26.08 5.42
CA LEU A 44 -48.47 -25.29 6.16
C LEU A 44 -48.81 -25.81 7.60
N SER A 45 -49.12 -25.02 8.63
CA SER A 45 -49.54 -23.64 8.76
C SER A 45 -49.27 -23.14 10.19
N ARG A 46 -49.17 -21.81 10.29
CA ARG A 46 -49.45 -20.91 11.42
C ARG A 46 -50.24 -21.51 12.59
N ASP A 47 -49.81 -21.19 13.81
CA ASP A 47 -50.69 -20.58 14.80
C ASP A 47 -49.93 -19.79 15.88
N LYS A 48 -50.51 -18.63 16.18
CA LYS A 48 -50.32 -17.66 17.29
C LYS A 48 -51.77 -17.29 17.66
N PRO A 49 -52.10 -16.51 18.73
CA PRO A 49 -51.28 -15.92 19.79
C PRO A 49 -52.03 -15.90 21.16
N LYS A 50 -51.61 -14.96 22.04
CA LYS A 50 -52.32 -14.27 23.15
C LYS A 50 -52.16 -14.92 24.52
N ALA A 51 -52.02 -14.20 25.63
CA ALA A 51 -51.85 -12.79 26.00
C ALA A 51 -51.39 -12.84 27.50
N SER A 52 -51.14 -11.81 28.30
CA SER A 52 -51.69 -10.45 28.37
C SER A 52 -51.03 -9.70 29.54
N LEU A 53 -50.92 -8.37 29.40
CA LEU A 53 -51.24 -7.32 30.41
C LEU A 53 -50.30 -7.20 31.64
N ASP A 54 -49.99 -6.03 32.18
CA ASP A 54 -50.40 -4.62 32.00
C ASP A 54 -49.27 -3.75 32.60
N GLY A 55 -48.87 -2.59 32.05
CA GLY A 55 -49.47 -1.26 32.30
C GLY A 55 -48.72 -0.55 33.46
N ARG A 56 -48.38 0.75 33.50
CA ARG A 56 -48.63 1.96 32.70
C ARG A 56 -47.72 3.09 33.26
N GLN A 57 -47.21 3.95 32.35
CA GLN A 57 -47.11 5.44 32.40
C GLN A 57 -46.39 6.15 33.59
N SER A 58 -45.72 7.31 33.51
CA SER A 58 -45.61 8.42 32.55
C SER A 58 -44.44 9.36 32.95
N SER A 59 -43.89 10.13 31.99
CA SER A 59 -43.29 11.50 32.10
C SER A 59 -42.07 11.74 33.03
N ALA A 60 -41.14 12.66 32.85
CA ALA A 60 -40.65 13.56 31.79
C ALA A 60 -39.34 14.22 32.34
N SER A 61 -38.58 14.87 31.45
CA SER A 61 -37.66 16.02 31.73
C SER A 61 -36.18 15.80 32.10
N ARG A 62 -35.33 16.10 31.09
CA ARG A 62 -34.17 17.05 31.01
C ARG A 62 -33.09 17.16 32.10
N ASP A 63 -31.89 17.40 31.55
CA ASP A 63 -30.66 18.05 32.10
C ASP A 63 -29.76 17.20 33.02
N ARG A 64 -28.42 17.32 33.04
CA ARG A 64 -27.33 17.77 32.14
C ARG A 64 -26.05 17.53 32.97
N LEU A 65 -24.92 17.14 32.34
CA LEU A 65 -23.53 17.26 32.84
C LEU A 65 -23.12 16.25 33.96
N LYS A 66 -21.91 15.67 34.05
CA LYS A 66 -20.60 15.80 33.36
C LYS A 66 -19.63 14.72 33.96
N VAL A 67 -18.56 14.39 33.21
CA VAL A 67 -17.22 13.85 33.66
C VAL A 67 -16.96 12.32 33.71
N VAL A 68 -16.60 11.71 32.56
CA VAL A 68 -15.27 11.17 32.11
C VAL A 68 -14.22 10.75 33.18
N PRO A 69 -13.27 9.80 32.96
CA PRO A 69 -13.16 8.62 32.06
C PRO A 69 -12.68 7.31 32.78
N ASP A 70 -12.74 6.15 32.11
CA ASP A 70 -11.67 5.16 32.28
C ASP A 70 -11.21 4.54 30.95
N LYS A 71 -9.89 4.40 30.86
CA LYS A 71 -9.07 3.98 29.74
C LYS A 71 -9.16 2.47 29.57
N ARG A 72 -9.40 2.03 28.34
CA ARG A 72 -8.65 0.95 27.64
C ARG A 72 -9.38 0.57 26.36
N GLN A 73 -8.92 1.12 25.24
CA GLN A 73 -8.95 0.39 23.98
C GLN A 73 -7.86 0.96 23.07
N ARG A 74 -6.80 0.15 22.87
CA ARG A 74 -5.80 0.37 21.85
C ARG A 74 -6.47 0.16 20.50
N SER A 75 -6.95 1.23 19.87
CA SER A 75 -7.30 1.24 18.46
C SER A 75 -6.02 1.41 17.64
N VAL A 76 -5.58 0.32 17.00
CA VAL A 76 -4.67 0.39 15.85
C VAL A 76 -5.44 1.12 14.75
N SER A 77 -5.19 2.42 14.61
CA SER A 77 -5.69 3.23 13.49
C SER A 77 -5.01 2.74 12.21
N ARG A 78 -5.67 1.78 11.54
CA ARG A 78 -5.34 1.40 10.17
C ARG A 78 -5.80 2.57 9.30
N HIS A 79 -4.88 3.41 8.87
CA HIS A 79 -5.14 4.50 7.93
C HIS A 79 -5.91 3.95 6.72
N LYS A 80 -7.21 4.27 6.68
CA LYS A 80 -8.05 4.17 5.50
C LYS A 80 -7.45 5.15 4.48
N PRO A 81 -7.04 4.75 3.27
CA PRO A 81 -6.59 5.71 2.27
C PRO A 81 -7.80 6.60 1.94
N GLN A 82 -7.82 7.81 2.50
CA GLN A 82 -8.71 8.87 2.04
C GLN A 82 -8.19 9.36 0.69
N VAL A 83 -8.74 8.80 -0.38
CA VAL A 83 -8.83 9.47 -1.68
C VAL A 83 -10.25 9.22 -2.16
N SER A 84 -11.22 9.88 -1.50
CA SER A 84 -12.50 10.14 -2.14
C SER A 84 -12.23 11.13 -3.28
N PRO A 85 -12.75 10.92 -4.50
CA PRO A 85 -12.58 11.88 -5.57
C PRO A 85 -13.32 13.15 -5.18
N ASP A 86 -12.56 14.23 -5.10
CA ASP A 86 -13.02 15.59 -4.88
C ASP A 86 -14.19 15.90 -5.83
N GLY A 87 -15.18 16.65 -5.37
CA GLY A 87 -16.50 16.83 -6.00
C GLY A 87 -16.53 17.54 -7.36
N ARG A 88 -15.47 17.48 -8.19
CA ARG A 88 -15.38 18.04 -9.56
C ARG A 88 -14.79 17.03 -10.54
N CYS A 89 -15.39 16.91 -11.73
CA CYS A 89 -14.84 16.09 -12.82
C CYS A 89 -13.51 16.69 -13.29
N GLN A 90 -12.52 15.83 -13.45
CA GLN A 90 -11.15 16.23 -13.78
C GLN A 90 -11.06 16.65 -15.26
N SER A 91 -10.04 17.47 -15.60
CA SER A 91 -9.81 17.86 -17.00
C SER A 91 -9.49 16.65 -17.89
N LEU A 92 -9.65 16.80 -19.20
CA LEU A 92 -9.33 15.71 -20.14
C LEU A 92 -7.85 15.28 -20.06
N ASP A 93 -6.96 16.22 -19.74
CA ASP A 93 -5.52 15.97 -19.53
C ASP A 93 -5.23 15.11 -18.28
N PHE A 94 -6.10 15.13 -17.26
CA PHE A 94 -5.92 14.31 -16.05
C PHE A 94 -5.85 12.81 -16.36
N TRP A 95 -6.62 12.39 -17.35
CA TRP A 95 -6.73 10.99 -17.78
C TRP A 95 -5.54 10.54 -18.64
N VAL A 96 -4.67 11.45 -19.06
CA VAL A 96 -3.46 11.13 -19.81
C VAL A 96 -2.34 10.75 -18.84
N THR A 97 -1.87 9.51 -18.90
CA THR A 97 -0.75 9.07 -18.07
C THR A 97 0.19 8.10 -18.80
N LYS A 98 1.47 8.16 -18.41
CA LYS A 98 2.54 7.30 -18.92
C LYS A 98 2.98 6.24 -17.90
N ASP A 99 2.62 6.40 -16.62
CA ASP A 99 3.11 5.58 -15.52
C ASP A 99 1.98 4.72 -14.92
N LYS A 100 2.28 3.43 -14.71
CA LYS A 100 1.41 2.48 -14.01
C LYS A 100 1.10 2.94 -12.59
N LYS A 101 2.06 3.53 -11.86
CA LYS A 101 1.84 4.02 -10.49
C LYS A 101 0.79 5.13 -10.46
N GLU A 102 0.79 6.00 -11.46
CA GLU A 102 -0.18 7.07 -11.60
C GLU A 102 -1.58 6.52 -11.95
N VAL A 103 -1.68 5.53 -12.85
CA VAL A 103 -2.97 4.84 -13.11
C VAL A 103 -3.55 4.27 -11.82
N VAL A 104 -2.74 3.54 -11.05
CA VAL A 104 -3.18 2.88 -9.82
C VAL A 104 -3.60 3.89 -8.75
N LYS A 105 -2.84 4.96 -8.55
CA LYS A 105 -3.10 5.91 -7.45
C LYS A 105 -4.17 6.94 -7.81
N ARG A 106 -4.21 7.42 -9.05
CA ARG A 106 -5.04 8.55 -9.45
C ARG A 106 -6.27 8.14 -10.24
N ILE A 107 -6.17 7.15 -11.12
CA ILE A 107 -7.21 6.86 -12.11
C ILE A 107 -8.14 5.74 -11.63
N VAL A 108 -7.57 4.63 -11.15
CA VAL A 108 -8.33 3.47 -10.65
C VAL A 108 -9.38 3.86 -9.60
N PRO A 109 -9.12 4.75 -8.62
CA PRO A 109 -10.16 5.17 -7.68
C PRO A 109 -11.40 5.77 -8.35
N TYR A 110 -11.24 6.50 -9.46
CA TYR A 110 -12.37 7.09 -10.20
C TYR A 110 -13.09 6.05 -11.05
N LEU A 111 -12.38 5.08 -11.64
CA LEU A 111 -13.00 4.06 -12.50
C LEU A 111 -13.69 2.95 -11.69
N THR A 112 -13.37 2.83 -10.39
CA THR A 112 -13.86 1.74 -9.53
C THR A 112 -14.69 2.20 -8.33
N GLY A 113 -14.66 3.48 -7.98
CA GLY A 113 -15.45 4.07 -6.89
C GLY A 113 -16.93 4.20 -7.23
N GLN A 114 -17.79 4.51 -6.26
CA GLN A 114 -19.21 4.76 -6.49
C GLN A 114 -19.41 6.11 -7.21
N ILE A 115 -20.30 6.16 -8.20
CA ILE A 115 -20.73 7.43 -8.79
C ILE A 115 -21.85 8.02 -7.91
N PRO A 116 -21.70 9.27 -7.42
CA PRO A 116 -22.77 9.98 -6.72
C PRO A 116 -24.04 10.09 -7.58
N LYS A 117 -25.22 9.94 -6.98
CA LYS A 117 -26.50 9.98 -7.70
C LYS A 117 -26.72 11.26 -8.50
N ASN A 118 -26.27 12.41 -7.99
CA ASN A 118 -26.35 13.70 -8.69
C ASN A 118 -25.42 13.81 -9.92
N ARG A 119 -24.74 12.72 -10.30
CA ARG A 119 -23.93 12.61 -11.51
C ARG A 119 -24.35 11.44 -12.39
N HIS A 120 -25.48 10.82 -12.06
CA HIS A 120 -26.15 9.89 -12.95
C HIS A 120 -26.64 10.68 -14.17
N LEU A 121 -26.67 10.04 -15.34
CA LEU A 121 -27.02 10.72 -16.58
C LEU A 121 -28.44 11.27 -16.50
N GLY A 122 -29.38 10.49 -15.95
CA GLY A 122 -30.75 10.92 -15.71
C GLY A 122 -30.84 12.14 -14.81
N SER A 123 -30.07 12.19 -13.71
CA SER A 123 -30.06 13.38 -12.84
C SER A 123 -29.46 14.62 -13.52
N LEU A 124 -28.46 14.44 -14.41
CA LEU A 124 -27.92 15.55 -15.20
C LEU A 124 -28.92 16.06 -16.22
N LYS A 125 -29.67 15.17 -16.88
CA LYS A 125 -30.76 15.52 -17.80
C LYS A 125 -31.90 16.25 -17.08
N GLU A 126 -32.29 15.78 -15.89
CA GLU A 126 -33.30 16.45 -15.05
C GLU A 126 -32.87 17.85 -14.62
N GLU A 127 -31.59 18.04 -14.26
CA GLU A 127 -31.05 19.35 -13.86
C GLU A 127 -30.89 20.29 -15.07
N LYS A 128 -30.51 19.73 -16.24
CA LYS A 128 -30.11 20.46 -17.44
C LYS A 128 -30.65 19.76 -18.70
N PRO A 129 -31.90 20.05 -19.09
CA PRO A 129 -32.55 19.38 -20.22
C PRO A 129 -31.80 19.53 -21.56
N TRP A 130 -31.14 20.68 -21.78
CA TRP A 130 -30.36 20.96 -22.99
C TRP A 130 -29.20 19.98 -23.22
N ILE A 131 -28.80 19.18 -22.22
CA ILE A 131 -27.75 18.15 -22.40
C ILE A 131 -28.17 17.07 -23.40
N GLU A 132 -29.47 16.82 -23.55
CA GLU A 132 -30.00 15.84 -24.52
C GLU A 132 -29.70 16.25 -25.96
N GLU A 133 -29.55 17.55 -26.24
CA GLU A 133 -29.11 18.08 -27.54
C GLU A 133 -27.60 17.90 -27.79
N LEU A 134 -26.86 17.26 -26.88
CA LEU A 134 -25.41 17.01 -27.05
C LEU A 134 -25.03 15.53 -26.92
N ILE A 135 -25.81 14.72 -26.23
CA ILE A 135 -25.48 13.33 -25.87
C ILE A 135 -26.48 12.36 -26.51
N GLU A 136 -25.95 11.35 -27.20
CA GLU A 136 -26.70 10.34 -27.97
C GLU A 136 -26.20 8.91 -27.66
N SER A 137 -27.02 7.90 -27.98
CA SER A 137 -26.68 6.48 -27.94
C SER A 137 -25.67 6.10 -29.05
N GLU A 138 -24.97 4.96 -28.90
CA GLU A 138 -24.14 4.43 -29.99
C GLU A 138 -24.96 3.60 -30.99
N ASP A 139 -26.09 3.03 -30.57
CA ASP A 139 -26.92 2.13 -31.39
C ASP A 139 -27.96 2.84 -32.30
N ASP A 140 -27.92 4.17 -32.39
CA ASP A 140 -28.78 4.94 -33.31
C ASP A 140 -28.32 4.81 -34.79
N GLU A 141 -27.68 3.70 -35.18
CA GLU A 141 -27.15 3.42 -36.53
C GLU A 141 -28.16 2.72 -37.46
N ASP A 142 -29.43 2.56 -37.07
CA ASP A 142 -30.42 1.82 -37.86
C ASP A 142 -31.14 2.63 -38.96
N ASP A 143 -30.85 3.92 -39.13
CA ASP A 143 -31.36 4.69 -40.27
C ASP A 143 -30.20 5.28 -41.09
N GLU A 144 -29.47 4.42 -41.81
CA GLU A 144 -28.78 4.80 -43.07
C GLU A 144 -29.80 5.13 -44.19
N GLU A 145 -30.92 5.79 -43.87
CA GLU A 145 -31.62 6.59 -44.86
C GLU A 145 -31.01 8.00 -44.80
N GLU A 146 -30.56 8.44 -45.97
CA GLU A 146 -30.02 9.76 -46.25
C GLU A 146 -31.03 10.86 -45.92
N ASP A 147 -31.27 11.15 -44.63
CA ASP A 147 -31.98 12.38 -44.24
C ASP A 147 -30.95 13.52 -44.20
N GLU A 148 -30.61 13.99 -45.40
CA GLU A 148 -30.03 15.31 -45.62
C GLU A 148 -31.02 16.39 -45.12
N GLY A 149 -31.19 16.54 -43.80
CA GLY A 149 -32.16 17.52 -43.32
C GLY A 149 -32.55 17.58 -41.86
N GLU A 150 -32.09 16.69 -40.97
CA GLU A 150 -32.32 16.95 -39.54
C GLU A 150 -31.41 18.11 -39.09
N GLU A 151 -31.94 19.34 -39.20
CA GLU A 151 -31.36 20.53 -38.60
C GLU A 151 -31.07 20.19 -37.13
N GLU A 152 -29.78 20.12 -36.77
CA GLU A 152 -29.33 19.93 -35.39
C GLU A 152 -29.95 21.04 -34.53
N SER A 153 -31.12 20.75 -33.94
CA SER A 153 -31.86 21.73 -33.15
C SER A 153 -31.15 21.91 -31.83
N PHE A 154 -30.36 22.98 -31.73
CA PHE A 154 -29.77 23.47 -30.47
C PHE A 154 -30.68 24.47 -29.77
N SER A 155 -32.01 24.35 -29.94
CA SER A 155 -32.97 25.37 -29.50
C SER A 155 -32.89 25.63 -27.99
N ASP A 156 -32.89 24.56 -27.19
CA ASP A 156 -32.87 24.68 -25.74
C ASP A 156 -31.49 25.13 -25.23
N LEU A 157 -30.42 24.60 -25.82
CA LEU A 157 -29.05 24.98 -25.48
C LEU A 157 -28.74 26.43 -25.85
N GLU A 158 -29.13 26.88 -27.04
CA GLU A 158 -28.93 28.26 -27.50
C GLU A 158 -29.74 29.24 -26.64
N ALA A 159 -31.01 28.92 -26.37
CA ALA A 159 -31.85 29.76 -25.51
C ALA A 159 -31.28 29.87 -24.09
N ALA A 160 -30.80 28.75 -23.52
CA ALA A 160 -30.13 28.74 -22.23
C ALA A 160 -28.83 29.56 -22.27
N PHE A 161 -28.03 29.41 -23.33
CA PHE A 161 -26.77 30.11 -23.50
C PHE A 161 -26.96 31.62 -23.54
N TRP A 162 -27.89 32.14 -24.35
CA TRP A 162 -28.10 33.59 -24.42
C TRP A 162 -28.76 34.19 -23.17
N LYS A 163 -29.40 33.36 -22.34
CA LYS A 163 -29.90 33.77 -21.02
C LYS A 163 -28.76 34.00 -20.02
N ASP A 164 -27.78 33.09 -19.96
CA ASP A 164 -26.59 33.24 -19.12
C ASP A 164 -25.33 32.58 -19.76
N PRO A 165 -24.61 33.31 -20.63
CA PRO A 165 -23.50 32.72 -21.39
C PRO A 165 -22.34 32.26 -20.51
N GLU A 166 -22.12 32.91 -19.36
CA GLU A 166 -21.02 32.58 -18.46
C GLU A 166 -21.29 31.29 -17.70
N THR A 167 -22.51 31.15 -17.17
CA THR A 167 -22.93 29.92 -16.49
C THR A 167 -22.95 28.76 -17.47
N ILE A 168 -23.61 28.89 -18.63
CA ILE A 168 -23.70 27.79 -19.60
C ILE A 168 -22.34 27.39 -20.14
N THR A 169 -21.41 28.32 -20.38
CA THR A 169 -20.05 27.95 -20.80
C THR A 169 -19.31 27.11 -19.75
N ASN A 170 -19.50 27.41 -18.47
CA ASN A 170 -18.92 26.62 -17.38
C ASN A 170 -19.62 25.25 -17.27
N GLU A 171 -20.94 25.22 -17.44
CA GLU A 171 -21.69 23.97 -17.42
C GLU A 171 -21.33 23.05 -18.59
N LEU A 172 -21.18 23.58 -19.81
CA LEU A 172 -20.70 22.84 -20.98
C LEU A 172 -19.34 22.19 -20.72
N ARG A 173 -18.44 22.88 -20.03
CA ARG A 173 -17.15 22.32 -19.61
C ARG A 173 -17.30 21.18 -18.60
N ASP A 174 -18.18 21.35 -17.62
CA ASP A 174 -18.41 20.32 -16.61
C ASP A 174 -19.11 19.10 -17.21
N VAL A 175 -20.08 19.29 -18.11
CA VAL A 175 -20.75 18.23 -18.86
C VAL A 175 -19.76 17.50 -19.75
N THR A 176 -18.93 18.21 -20.52
CA THR A 176 -17.86 17.63 -21.34
C THR A 176 -16.96 16.69 -20.53
N ARG A 177 -16.49 17.14 -19.36
CA ARG A 177 -15.61 16.34 -18.51
C ARG A 177 -16.32 15.16 -17.88
N THR A 178 -17.59 15.33 -17.53
CA THR A 178 -18.42 14.28 -16.94
C THR A 178 -18.74 13.21 -17.96
N TRP A 179 -19.15 13.61 -19.17
CA TRP A 179 -19.43 12.71 -20.28
C TRP A 179 -18.22 11.87 -20.65
N PHE A 180 -17.05 12.50 -20.85
CA PHE A 180 -15.82 11.75 -21.12
C PHE A 180 -15.48 10.75 -20.01
N TYR A 181 -15.64 11.16 -18.74
CA TYR A 181 -15.41 10.27 -17.60
C TYR A 181 -16.38 9.08 -17.60
N MET A 182 -17.66 9.31 -17.87
CA MET A 182 -18.68 8.27 -17.94
C MET A 182 -18.36 7.26 -19.04
N LEU A 183 -18.04 7.74 -20.25
CA LEU A 183 -17.61 6.89 -21.36
C LEU A 183 -16.35 6.09 -21.02
N LEU A 184 -15.32 6.76 -20.50
CA LEU A 184 -14.05 6.10 -20.13
C LEU A 184 -14.28 4.99 -19.11
N ARG A 185 -15.11 5.27 -18.11
CA ARG A 185 -15.46 4.29 -17.10
C ARG A 185 -16.27 3.15 -17.69
N TYR A 186 -17.18 3.43 -18.64
CA TYR A 186 -18.05 2.39 -19.22
C TYR A 186 -17.17 1.42 -19.99
N THR A 187 -16.37 1.93 -20.93
CA THR A 187 -15.40 1.15 -21.70
C THR A 187 -14.46 0.36 -20.77
N PHE A 188 -13.98 0.97 -19.68
CA PHE A 188 -13.11 0.29 -18.71
C PHE A 188 -13.81 -0.85 -17.97
N ARG A 189 -15.03 -0.62 -17.45
CA ARG A 189 -15.78 -1.63 -16.68
C ARG A 189 -16.23 -2.78 -17.56
N THR A 190 -16.67 -2.49 -18.77
CA THR A 190 -17.07 -3.50 -19.74
C THR A 190 -15.89 -4.38 -20.14
N LYS A 191 -14.71 -3.80 -20.40
CA LYS A 191 -13.48 -4.57 -20.62
C LYS A 191 -13.03 -5.37 -19.40
N HIS A 192 -13.19 -4.84 -18.20
CA HIS A 192 -12.88 -5.56 -16.98
C HIS A 192 -13.79 -6.79 -16.78
N ARG A 193 -15.07 -6.68 -17.15
CA ARG A 193 -16.07 -7.76 -17.07
C ARG A 193 -15.91 -8.79 -18.19
N ASP A 194 -15.87 -8.34 -19.44
CA ASP A 194 -16.01 -9.19 -20.63
C ASP A 194 -14.66 -9.62 -21.22
N GLY A 195 -13.58 -8.95 -20.80
CA GLY A 195 -12.19 -9.23 -21.13
C GLY A 195 -11.52 -8.13 -21.97
N TRP A 196 -10.31 -7.74 -21.58
CA TRP A 196 -9.53 -6.63 -22.16
C TRP A 196 -9.17 -6.73 -23.65
N LYS A 197 -9.34 -7.91 -24.26
CA LYS A 197 -9.07 -8.14 -25.69
C LYS A 197 -10.31 -7.94 -26.57
N LYS A 198 -11.50 -7.82 -25.98
CA LYS A 198 -12.74 -7.57 -26.71
C LYS A 198 -12.94 -6.06 -26.88
N THR A 199 -13.50 -5.67 -28.01
CA THR A 199 -14.07 -4.33 -28.20
C THR A 199 -15.27 -4.20 -27.27
N SER A 200 -15.42 -3.04 -26.65
CA SER A 200 -16.56 -2.79 -25.78
C SER A 200 -17.82 -2.66 -26.67
N PRO A 201 -18.93 -3.32 -26.34
CA PRO A 201 -20.20 -3.20 -27.06
C PRO A 201 -20.65 -1.75 -27.11
N ALA A 202 -21.49 -1.44 -28.10
CA ALA A 202 -22.25 -0.20 -28.13
C ALA A 202 -23.02 0.00 -26.82
N PHE A 203 -23.33 1.25 -26.51
CA PHE A 203 -24.08 1.60 -25.31
C PHE A 203 -25.40 2.24 -25.65
N ASP A 204 -26.37 1.96 -24.79
CA ASP A 204 -27.55 2.77 -24.60
C ASP A 204 -27.27 3.81 -23.49
N LEU A 205 -27.91 4.98 -23.57
CA LEU A 205 -27.89 5.96 -22.48
C LEU A 205 -28.45 5.38 -21.17
N GLU A 206 -29.39 4.43 -21.24
CA GLU A 206 -29.94 3.74 -20.07
C GLU A 206 -28.87 2.94 -19.28
N ASP A 207 -27.82 2.45 -19.96
CA ASP A 207 -26.76 1.65 -19.34
C ASP A 207 -25.95 2.42 -18.29
N PHE A 208 -25.89 3.76 -18.41
CA PHE A 208 -25.09 4.61 -17.54
C PHE A 208 -25.68 4.82 -16.15
N ASP A 209 -26.98 4.55 -15.98
CA ASP A 209 -27.65 4.66 -14.68
C ASP A 209 -27.85 3.30 -14.01
N GLY A 210 -27.49 2.21 -14.70
CA GLY A 210 -27.50 0.85 -14.15
C GLY A 210 -26.62 0.69 -12.92
N GLU A 211 -27.08 -0.11 -11.94
CA GLU A 211 -26.32 -0.42 -10.73
C GLU A 211 -24.95 -1.03 -11.05
N GLU A 212 -24.86 -1.80 -12.14
CA GLU A 212 -23.62 -2.41 -12.58
C GLU A 212 -22.54 -1.37 -12.90
N PHE A 213 -22.91 -0.18 -13.39
CA PHE A 213 -21.99 0.87 -13.76
C PHE A 213 -21.73 1.89 -12.65
N THR A 214 -22.78 2.23 -11.89
CA THR A 214 -22.74 3.28 -10.87
C THR A 214 -22.20 2.79 -9.51
N SER A 215 -22.27 1.48 -9.24
CA SER A 215 -21.77 0.85 -8.00
C SER A 215 -20.24 0.89 -7.85
N GLN A 216 -19.76 0.72 -6.62
CA GLN A 216 -18.33 0.52 -6.34
C GLN A 216 -17.92 -0.95 -6.58
N LEU A 217 -16.75 -1.18 -7.18
CA LEU A 217 -16.17 -2.53 -7.25
C LEU A 217 -15.68 -3.02 -5.88
N ASP A 218 -15.81 -4.31 -5.59
CA ASP A 218 -15.33 -4.90 -4.34
C ASP A 218 -13.80 -4.73 -4.20
N GLU A 219 -13.33 -4.62 -2.96
CA GLU A 219 -11.91 -4.45 -2.64
C GLU A 219 -11.06 -5.61 -3.18
N LYS A 220 -11.63 -6.82 -3.32
CA LYS A 220 -10.93 -7.95 -3.96
C LYS A 220 -10.76 -7.72 -5.46
N GLN A 221 -11.79 -7.21 -6.15
CA GLN A 221 -11.73 -6.90 -7.58
C GLN A 221 -10.72 -5.78 -7.86
N VAL A 222 -10.76 -4.70 -7.07
CA VAL A 222 -9.80 -3.59 -7.18
C VAL A 222 -8.36 -4.06 -6.94
N ARG A 223 -8.14 -4.91 -5.92
CA ARG A 223 -6.80 -5.48 -5.66
C ARG A 223 -6.32 -6.42 -6.76
N ALA A 224 -7.21 -7.20 -7.36
CA ALA A 224 -6.86 -8.05 -8.49
C ALA A 224 -6.46 -7.21 -9.71
N LEU A 225 -7.25 -6.17 -10.01
CA LEU A 225 -7.00 -5.21 -11.08
C LEU A 225 -5.64 -4.52 -10.95
N VAL A 226 -5.34 -3.95 -9.78
CA VAL A 226 -4.09 -3.20 -9.52
C VAL A 226 -2.84 -4.08 -9.64
N ARG A 227 -2.94 -5.38 -9.35
CA ARG A 227 -1.83 -6.34 -9.45
C ARG A 227 -1.55 -6.82 -10.86
N ARG A 228 -2.43 -6.57 -11.84
CA ARG A 228 -2.21 -6.98 -13.23
C ARG A 228 -0.97 -6.30 -13.79
N ASP A 229 -0.10 -7.06 -14.42
CA ASP A 229 1.12 -6.52 -15.02
C ASP A 229 0.83 -5.61 -16.21
N GLY A 230 -0.19 -5.95 -17.01
CA GLY A 230 -0.64 -5.21 -18.19
C GLY A 230 -1.53 -4.00 -17.95
N LEU A 231 -1.88 -3.65 -16.70
CA LEU A 231 -2.89 -2.63 -16.39
C LEU A 231 -2.67 -1.28 -17.11
N ILE A 232 -1.42 -0.83 -17.23
CA ILE A 232 -1.10 0.43 -17.90
C ILE A 232 -1.41 0.37 -19.40
N ASN A 233 -1.13 -0.75 -20.06
CA ASN A 233 -1.40 -0.93 -21.48
C ASN A 233 -2.90 -1.12 -21.70
N GLU A 234 -3.54 -1.94 -20.87
CA GLU A 234 -5.00 -2.13 -20.84
C GLU A 234 -5.74 -0.80 -20.68
N TYR A 235 -5.27 0.06 -19.76
CA TYR A 235 -5.81 1.41 -19.59
C TYR A 235 -5.58 2.30 -20.82
N LYS A 236 -4.37 2.32 -21.39
CA LYS A 236 -4.07 3.13 -22.59
C LYS A 236 -4.95 2.75 -23.78
N GLU A 237 -5.14 1.45 -24.02
CA GLU A 237 -6.05 0.98 -25.07
C GLU A 237 -7.49 1.37 -24.78
N THR A 238 -7.94 1.26 -23.52
CA THR A 238 -9.27 1.71 -23.11
C THR A 238 -9.46 3.21 -23.34
N TYR A 239 -8.48 4.04 -22.96
CA TYR A 239 -8.51 5.48 -23.18
C TYR A 239 -8.53 5.84 -24.67
N LYS A 240 -7.76 5.12 -25.49
CA LYS A 240 -7.74 5.29 -26.94
C LYS A 240 -9.09 4.93 -27.56
N GLU A 241 -9.66 3.78 -27.18
CA GLU A 241 -10.98 3.34 -27.63
C GLU A 241 -12.06 4.34 -27.22
N THR A 242 -12.04 4.82 -25.98
CA THR A 242 -13.00 5.85 -25.50
C THR A 242 -12.98 7.10 -26.38
N LYS A 243 -11.81 7.53 -26.83
CA LYS A 243 -11.68 8.69 -27.72
C LYS A 243 -12.16 8.44 -29.16
N GLN A 244 -12.25 7.19 -29.56
CA GLN A 244 -12.64 6.76 -30.90
C GLN A 244 -14.11 6.31 -30.96
N ARG A 245 -14.78 6.25 -29.81
CA ARG A 245 -16.19 5.90 -29.69
C ARG A 245 -17.09 6.93 -30.35
N THR A 246 -18.11 6.44 -31.06
CA THR A 246 -19.07 7.25 -31.81
C THR A 246 -19.75 8.27 -30.89
N GLY A 247 -20.18 7.86 -29.70
CA GLY A 247 -20.79 8.78 -28.73
C GLY A 247 -19.86 9.91 -28.23
N TRP A 248 -18.53 9.71 -28.19
CA TRP A 248 -17.59 10.80 -27.89
C TRP A 248 -17.38 11.70 -29.10
N THR A 249 -17.22 11.13 -30.29
CA THR A 249 -16.95 11.88 -31.51
C THR A 249 -18.16 12.72 -31.96
N ARG A 250 -19.38 12.17 -31.84
CA ARG A 250 -20.65 12.89 -32.09
C ARG A 250 -20.82 14.04 -31.11
N PHE A 251 -20.65 13.80 -29.80
CA PHE A 251 -20.64 14.87 -28.79
C PHE A 251 -19.65 16.01 -29.14
N CYS A 252 -18.42 15.66 -29.55
CA CYS A 252 -17.42 16.65 -29.95
C CYS A 252 -17.78 17.40 -31.24
N ALA A 253 -18.57 16.80 -32.14
CA ALA A 253 -19.08 17.42 -33.35
C ALA A 253 -20.24 18.37 -33.04
N ARG A 254 -21.27 17.90 -32.31
CA ARG A 254 -22.41 18.73 -31.88
C ARG A 254 -21.98 19.94 -31.08
N LEU A 255 -21.02 19.78 -30.16
CA LEU A 255 -20.48 20.90 -29.40
C LEU A 255 -19.78 21.93 -30.30
N ARG A 256 -19.13 21.48 -31.39
CA ARG A 256 -18.53 22.37 -32.40
C ARG A 256 -19.59 23.11 -33.18
N SER A 257 -20.59 22.41 -33.72
CA SER A 257 -21.74 23.01 -34.40
C SER A 257 -22.40 24.08 -33.54
N PHE A 258 -22.64 23.78 -32.26
CA PHE A 258 -23.16 24.75 -31.31
C PHE A 258 -22.25 25.98 -31.15
N THR A 259 -20.93 25.80 -31.01
CA THR A 259 -20.03 26.95 -30.92
C THR A 259 -20.02 27.82 -32.18
N GLU A 260 -20.15 27.20 -33.35
CA GLU A 260 -20.27 27.92 -34.62
C GLU A 260 -21.61 28.67 -34.72
N LEU A 261 -22.71 28.06 -34.26
CA LEU A 261 -24.04 28.66 -34.19
C LEU A 261 -24.06 29.94 -33.34
N VAL A 262 -23.43 29.92 -32.17
CA VAL A 262 -23.32 31.13 -31.32
C VAL A 262 -22.31 32.16 -31.84
N GLY A 263 -21.65 31.90 -32.98
CA GLY A 263 -20.79 32.83 -33.68
C GLY A 263 -19.29 32.73 -33.35
N LEU A 264 -18.83 31.65 -32.71
CA LEU A 264 -17.42 31.42 -32.44
C LEU A 264 -16.76 30.71 -33.63
N GLN A 265 -15.82 31.37 -34.31
CA GLN A 265 -14.96 30.71 -35.29
C GLN A 265 -13.72 30.12 -34.60
N THR A 266 -13.68 28.80 -34.44
CA THR A 266 -12.52 28.07 -33.90
C THR A 266 -11.87 27.20 -34.97
N THR A 267 -10.54 27.12 -34.96
CA THR A 267 -9.77 26.15 -35.77
C THR A 267 -9.32 24.94 -34.94
N SER A 268 -9.62 24.93 -33.64
CA SER A 268 -9.19 23.85 -32.76
C SER A 268 -10.08 22.63 -32.90
N THR A 269 -9.46 21.46 -33.00
CA THR A 269 -10.15 20.17 -32.95
C THR A 269 -10.28 19.63 -31.52
N LYS A 270 -9.68 20.31 -30.53
CA LYS A 270 -9.70 19.89 -29.12
C LYS A 270 -10.83 20.57 -28.37
N VAL A 271 -11.84 19.81 -27.97
CA VAL A 271 -13.03 20.31 -27.25
C VAL A 271 -12.71 21.19 -26.03
N GLU A 272 -11.76 20.84 -25.16
CA GLU A 272 -11.42 21.71 -24.02
C GLU A 272 -10.83 23.06 -24.45
N GLN A 273 -10.14 23.12 -25.60
CA GLN A 273 -9.63 24.36 -26.14
C GLN A 273 -10.75 25.19 -26.77
N ILE A 274 -11.69 24.56 -27.48
CA ILE A 274 -12.88 25.20 -28.04
C ILE A 274 -13.68 25.89 -26.93
N LEU A 275 -13.92 25.21 -25.81
CA LEU A 275 -14.62 25.79 -24.66
C LEU A 275 -13.83 26.90 -23.95
N GLN A 276 -12.49 26.87 -24.03
CA GLN A 276 -11.65 27.98 -23.53
C GLN A 276 -11.71 29.20 -24.45
N GLU A 277 -11.73 28.99 -25.76
CA GLU A 277 -11.91 30.04 -26.76
C GLU A 277 -13.30 30.66 -26.64
N LEU A 278 -14.35 29.84 -26.50
CA LEU A 278 -15.71 30.29 -26.21
C LEU A 278 -15.75 31.19 -24.96
N GLN A 279 -15.16 30.73 -23.85
CA GLN A 279 -15.11 31.51 -22.61
C GLN A 279 -14.39 32.85 -22.80
N LYS A 280 -13.29 32.88 -23.55
CA LYS A 280 -12.53 34.11 -23.82
C LYS A 280 -13.28 35.06 -24.76
N GLY A 281 -14.01 34.51 -25.74
CA GLY A 281 -14.80 35.25 -26.73
C GLY A 281 -16.16 35.75 -26.22
N LEU A 282 -16.60 35.35 -25.02
CA LEU A 282 -17.89 35.77 -24.45
C LEU A 282 -18.15 37.29 -24.50
N PRO A 283 -17.18 38.19 -24.20
CA PRO A 283 -17.43 39.64 -24.29
C PRO A 283 -17.76 40.09 -25.73
N ASP A 284 -17.06 39.53 -26.71
CA ASP A 284 -17.22 39.88 -28.12
C ASP A 284 -18.55 39.33 -28.66
N LEU A 285 -18.92 38.10 -28.28
CA LEU A 285 -20.21 37.49 -28.62
C LEU A 285 -21.39 38.28 -28.03
N LYS A 286 -21.30 38.70 -26.77
CA LYS A 286 -22.31 39.56 -26.12
C LYS A 286 -22.47 40.90 -26.86
N ASN A 287 -21.36 41.50 -27.29
CA ASN A 287 -21.38 42.75 -28.05
C ASN A 287 -21.99 42.56 -29.45
N ALA A 288 -21.64 41.47 -30.13
CA ALA A 288 -22.20 41.11 -31.44
C ALA A 288 -23.72 40.94 -31.37
N LYS A 289 -24.22 40.18 -30.37
CA LYS A 289 -25.66 39.97 -30.18
C LYS A 289 -26.41 41.26 -29.87
N LYS A 290 -25.81 42.16 -29.09
CA LYS A 290 -26.38 43.49 -28.80
C LYS A 290 -26.45 44.37 -30.04
N LEU A 291 -25.42 44.34 -30.89
CA LEU A 291 -25.39 45.11 -32.14
C LEU A 291 -26.44 44.61 -33.14
N GLU A 292 -26.62 43.29 -33.24
CA GLU A 292 -27.68 42.67 -34.04
C GLU A 292 -29.08 43.12 -33.58
N ALA A 293 -29.35 43.08 -32.26
CA ALA A 293 -30.61 43.56 -31.70
C ALA A 293 -30.87 45.06 -31.99
N GLN A 294 -29.83 45.89 -31.98
CA GLN A 294 -29.94 47.31 -32.34
C GLN A 294 -30.23 47.53 -33.82
N ARG A 295 -29.62 46.74 -34.71
CA ARG A 295 -29.86 46.82 -36.17
C ARG A 295 -31.31 46.50 -36.51
N LEU A 296 -31.86 45.42 -35.95
CA LEU A 296 -33.25 45.03 -36.14
C LEU A 296 -34.24 46.11 -35.64
N LEU A 297 -33.90 46.79 -34.53
CA LEU A 297 -34.71 47.90 -34.02
C LEU A 297 -34.69 49.11 -34.95
N ILE A 298 -33.51 49.46 -35.49
CA ILE A 298 -33.36 50.57 -36.44
C ILE A 298 -34.15 50.30 -37.72
N GLU A 299 -34.09 49.09 -38.25
CA GLU A 299 -34.82 48.67 -39.44
C GLU A 299 -36.35 48.78 -39.23
N ARG A 300 -36.85 48.33 -38.08
CA ARG A 300 -38.26 48.47 -37.70
C ARG A 300 -38.73 49.93 -37.66
N LEU A 301 -37.92 50.82 -37.09
CA LEU A 301 -38.23 52.25 -37.01
C LEU A 301 -38.19 52.94 -38.40
N GLN A 302 -37.32 52.48 -39.30
CA GLN A 302 -37.25 53.00 -40.67
C GLN A 302 -38.45 52.57 -41.52
N ALA A 303 -38.94 51.34 -41.34
CA ALA A 303 -40.16 50.86 -41.99
C ALA A 303 -41.41 51.66 -41.56
N GLU A 304 -41.49 52.04 -40.29
CA GLU A 304 -42.60 52.84 -39.75
C GLU A 304 -42.64 54.28 -40.31
N LYS A 305 -41.47 54.91 -40.46
CA LYS A 305 -41.32 56.31 -40.93
C LYS A 305 -41.68 56.52 -42.40
N ASN A 306 -41.54 55.52 -43.27
CA ASN A 306 -41.81 55.65 -44.70
C ASN A 306 -43.31 55.62 -45.08
N SER A 307 -44.21 55.56 -44.10
CA SER A 307 -45.66 55.42 -44.30
C SER A 307 -46.45 56.74 -44.28
N THR A 308 -45.83 57.89 -43.97
CA THR A 308 -46.58 59.13 -43.67
C THR A 308 -45.96 60.42 -44.25
N THR A 309 -46.25 60.74 -45.52
CA THR A 309 -46.05 62.12 -46.05
C THR A 309 -46.95 62.43 -47.25
N SER A 310 -47.89 63.39 -47.10
CA SER A 310 -48.53 64.10 -48.24
C SER A 310 -48.64 65.60 -47.95
N SER A 311 -48.55 66.37 -49.04
CA SER A 311 -48.02 67.73 -49.12
C SER A 311 -49.07 68.70 -49.66
N GLU A 312 -49.75 69.45 -48.78
CA GLU A 312 -50.64 70.56 -49.19
C GLU A 312 -50.44 71.85 -48.39
N SER A 313 -49.27 72.04 -47.76
CA SER A 313 -49.03 73.20 -46.88
C SER A 313 -48.26 74.35 -47.52
N VAL A 314 -47.89 74.30 -48.80
CA VAL A 314 -46.87 75.19 -49.41
C VAL A 314 -47.28 76.66 -49.47
N ASN A 315 -48.57 76.97 -49.57
CA ASN A 315 -49.01 78.36 -49.71
C ASN A 315 -49.40 79.02 -48.36
N ALA A 316 -49.85 78.24 -47.38
CA ALA A 316 -49.88 78.68 -45.97
C ALA A 316 -48.46 78.76 -45.37
N LEU A 317 -47.50 78.00 -45.94
CA LEU A 317 -46.10 77.99 -45.53
C LEU A 317 -45.39 79.30 -45.79
N ARG A 318 -45.77 80.10 -46.80
CA ARG A 318 -45.05 81.33 -47.18
C ARG A 318 -45.29 82.51 -46.22
N GLN A 319 -46.54 82.73 -45.80
CA GLN A 319 -46.85 83.70 -44.75
C GLN A 319 -46.48 83.20 -43.35
N ARG A 320 -46.56 81.88 -43.12
CA ARG A 320 -45.89 81.28 -41.97
C ARG A 320 -44.37 81.40 -42.09
N PHE A 321 -43.75 81.52 -43.26
CA PHE A 321 -42.29 81.52 -43.42
C PHE A 321 -41.66 82.80 -42.87
N GLU A 322 -42.30 83.95 -43.07
CA GLU A 322 -41.81 85.25 -42.59
C GLU A 322 -42.06 85.42 -41.08
N ALA A 323 -43.23 85.01 -40.57
CA ALA A 323 -43.49 84.91 -39.13
C ALA A 323 -42.57 83.87 -38.47
N LYS A 324 -42.36 82.71 -39.12
CA LYS A 324 -41.37 81.71 -38.73
C LYS A 324 -39.95 82.23 -38.88
N GLN A 325 -39.62 83.20 -39.73
CA GLN A 325 -38.26 83.72 -39.80
C GLN A 325 -37.94 84.57 -38.57
N ALA A 326 -38.84 85.47 -38.19
CA ALA A 326 -38.70 86.27 -36.97
C ALA A 326 -38.77 85.40 -35.70
N GLU A 327 -39.70 84.45 -35.65
CA GLU A 327 -39.76 83.45 -34.59
C GLU A 327 -38.53 82.53 -34.63
N SER A 328 -38.01 82.19 -35.81
CA SER A 328 -36.78 81.40 -35.95
C SER A 328 -35.55 82.17 -35.52
N GLU A 329 -35.46 83.48 -35.71
CA GLU A 329 -34.33 84.27 -35.20
C GLU A 329 -34.36 84.37 -33.68
N ARG A 330 -35.55 84.54 -33.08
CA ARG A 330 -35.74 84.50 -31.62
C ARG A 330 -35.43 83.12 -31.06
N ILE A 331 -36.00 82.07 -31.66
CA ILE A 331 -35.71 80.66 -31.34
C ILE A 331 -34.25 80.32 -31.61
N LEU A 332 -33.58 80.92 -32.60
CA LEU A 332 -32.16 80.69 -32.90
C LEU A 332 -31.28 81.36 -31.85
N ARG A 333 -31.61 82.57 -31.39
CA ARG A 333 -30.91 83.22 -30.26
C ARG A 333 -31.12 82.46 -28.97
N GLU A 334 -32.35 82.07 -28.67
CA GLU A 334 -32.70 81.29 -27.48
C GLU A 334 -32.09 79.88 -27.55
N ARG A 335 -32.03 79.25 -28.73
CA ARG A 335 -31.28 78.01 -28.98
C ARG A 335 -29.77 78.22 -28.89
N LEU A 336 -29.22 79.37 -29.27
CA LEU A 336 -27.81 79.66 -29.13
C LEU A 336 -27.42 79.86 -27.66
N GLU A 337 -28.24 80.54 -26.88
CA GLU A 337 -28.07 80.69 -25.44
C GLU A 337 -28.29 79.36 -24.71
N ALA A 338 -29.34 78.60 -25.06
CA ALA A 338 -29.58 77.26 -24.55
C ALA A 338 -28.42 76.32 -24.92
N LYS A 339 -27.91 76.35 -26.16
CA LYS A 339 -26.72 75.59 -26.56
C LYS A 339 -25.47 76.01 -25.83
N LYS A 340 -25.27 77.30 -25.55
CA LYS A 340 -24.13 77.78 -24.75
C LYS A 340 -24.24 77.29 -23.31
N ALA A 341 -25.39 77.43 -22.68
CA ALA A 341 -25.64 76.94 -21.32
C ALA A 341 -25.54 75.40 -21.23
N GLU A 342 -26.02 74.68 -22.23
CA GLU A 342 -25.89 73.24 -22.37
C GLU A 342 -24.42 72.83 -22.57
N SER A 343 -23.68 73.54 -23.44
CA SER A 343 -22.24 73.30 -23.64
C SER A 343 -21.42 73.55 -22.38
N GLU A 344 -21.79 74.55 -21.58
CA GLU A 344 -21.12 74.85 -20.31
C GLU A 344 -21.46 73.80 -19.23
N ARG A 345 -22.71 73.32 -19.18
CA ARG A 345 -23.12 72.18 -18.34
C ARG A 345 -22.39 70.90 -18.74
N ILE A 346 -22.30 70.61 -20.03
CA ILE A 346 -21.58 69.43 -20.56
C ILE A 346 -20.09 69.53 -20.20
N LEU A 347 -19.46 70.70 -20.36
CA LEU A 347 -18.07 70.91 -19.97
C LEU A 347 -17.84 70.70 -18.47
N ARG A 348 -18.73 71.22 -17.61
CA ARG A 348 -18.66 70.97 -16.15
C ARG A 348 -18.83 69.49 -15.83
N GLN A 349 -19.81 68.81 -16.42
CA GLN A 349 -20.01 67.38 -16.26
C GLN A 349 -18.81 66.56 -16.75
N GLN A 350 -18.20 66.93 -17.88
CA GLN A 350 -16.98 66.27 -18.37
C GLN A 350 -15.79 66.46 -17.43
N LEU A 351 -15.63 67.65 -16.85
CA LEU A 351 -14.57 67.94 -15.89
C LEU A 351 -14.76 67.15 -14.58
N GLU A 352 -16.00 67.05 -14.11
CA GLU A 352 -16.36 66.31 -12.91
C GLU A 352 -16.23 64.79 -13.12
N ALA A 353 -16.68 64.29 -14.28
CA ALA A 353 -16.48 62.90 -14.70
C ALA A 353 -14.98 62.54 -14.81
N LYS A 354 -14.15 63.41 -15.41
CA LYS A 354 -12.69 63.20 -15.48
C LYS A 354 -12.03 63.19 -14.10
N LYS A 355 -12.48 64.03 -13.15
CA LYS A 355 -11.98 64.01 -11.76
C LYS A 355 -12.39 62.73 -11.04
N ALA A 356 -13.64 62.29 -11.20
CA ALA A 356 -14.11 61.05 -10.60
C ALA A 356 -13.39 59.81 -11.19
N GLU A 357 -13.11 59.82 -12.49
CA GLU A 357 -12.37 58.76 -13.17
C GLU A 357 -10.90 58.72 -12.72
N SER A 358 -10.24 59.88 -12.58
CA SER A 358 -8.85 59.93 -12.09
C SER A 358 -8.73 59.48 -10.63
N GLU A 359 -9.71 59.83 -9.77
CA GLU A 359 -9.74 59.37 -8.37
C GLU A 359 -10.00 57.86 -8.28
N ARG A 360 -10.88 57.31 -9.12
CA ARG A 360 -11.11 55.86 -9.25
C ARG A 360 -9.83 55.13 -9.68
N LEU A 361 -9.14 55.62 -10.71
CA LEU A 361 -7.87 55.06 -11.19
C LEU A 361 -6.80 55.07 -10.09
N LEU A 362 -6.67 56.16 -9.34
CA LEU A 362 -5.71 56.26 -8.23
C LEU A 362 -6.04 55.26 -7.10
N ARG A 363 -7.32 55.10 -6.73
CA ARG A 363 -7.74 54.10 -5.74
C ARG A 363 -7.44 52.67 -6.23
N GLN A 364 -7.74 52.38 -7.50
CA GLN A 364 -7.47 51.08 -8.09
C GLN A 364 -5.96 50.77 -8.15
N GLN A 365 -5.12 51.75 -8.46
CA GLN A 365 -3.66 51.59 -8.42
C GLN A 365 -3.13 51.33 -7.00
N LEU A 366 -3.66 52.05 -6.00
CA LEU A 366 -3.30 51.85 -4.60
C LEU A 366 -3.71 50.46 -4.10
N GLU A 367 -4.92 50.02 -4.45
CA GLU A 367 -5.43 48.70 -4.08
C GLU A 367 -4.65 47.57 -4.78
N SER A 368 -4.34 47.74 -6.07
CA SER A 368 -3.47 46.82 -6.82
C SER A 368 -2.09 46.69 -6.18
N LYS A 369 -1.44 47.82 -5.86
CA LYS A 369 -0.13 47.83 -5.18
C LYS A 369 -0.18 47.16 -3.81
N LYS A 370 -1.24 47.39 -3.02
CA LYS A 370 -1.44 46.72 -1.72
C LYS A 370 -1.59 45.21 -1.91
N ALA A 371 -2.42 44.77 -2.86
CA ALA A 371 -2.61 43.36 -3.16
C ALA A 371 -1.31 42.67 -3.63
N GLU A 372 -0.51 43.32 -4.48
CA GLU A 372 0.81 42.81 -4.88
C GLU A 372 1.80 42.73 -3.71
N SER A 373 1.82 43.75 -2.83
CA SER A 373 2.68 43.73 -1.64
C SER A 373 2.28 42.61 -0.66
N GLU A 374 0.99 42.33 -0.52
CA GLU A 374 0.52 41.26 0.34
C GLU A 374 0.80 39.88 -0.26
N ARG A 375 0.62 39.72 -1.57
CA ARG A 375 0.99 38.47 -2.29
C ARG A 375 2.48 38.17 -2.18
N THR A 376 3.33 39.17 -2.36
CA THR A 376 4.79 39.01 -2.24
C THR A 376 5.22 38.68 -0.81
N LEU A 377 4.61 39.29 0.21
CA LEU A 377 4.86 38.96 1.61
C LEU A 377 4.42 37.54 1.97
N ARG A 378 3.21 37.12 1.52
CA ARG A 378 2.72 35.74 1.72
C ARG A 378 3.63 34.72 1.05
N ALA A 379 4.02 34.96 -0.21
CA ALA A 379 4.96 34.10 -0.93
C ALA A 379 6.31 33.98 -0.21
N ARG A 380 6.83 35.08 0.35
CA ARG A 380 8.10 35.07 1.11
C ARG A 380 7.98 34.30 2.43
N LEU A 381 6.84 34.40 3.11
CA LEU A 381 6.57 33.63 4.33
C LEU A 381 6.42 32.13 4.03
N GLU A 382 5.68 31.77 2.98
CA GLU A 382 5.55 30.38 2.53
C GLU A 382 6.90 29.79 2.13
N ALA A 383 7.72 30.53 1.39
CA ALA A 383 9.07 30.09 1.02
C ALA A 383 9.96 29.86 2.27
N LYS A 384 9.92 30.77 3.25
CA LYS A 384 10.64 30.59 4.52
C LYS A 384 10.15 29.39 5.32
N ASN A 385 8.84 29.18 5.40
CA ASN A 385 8.26 28.04 6.10
C ASN A 385 8.63 26.72 5.43
N ALA A 386 8.57 26.66 4.10
CA ALA A 386 8.99 25.49 3.33
C ALA A 386 10.49 25.17 3.51
N GLU A 387 11.35 26.20 3.55
CA GLU A 387 12.78 26.02 3.80
C GLU A 387 13.04 25.52 5.24
N ALA A 388 12.34 26.07 6.24
CA ALA A 388 12.44 25.64 7.63
C ALA A 388 11.97 24.19 7.81
N GLU A 389 10.86 23.81 7.18
CA GLU A 389 10.34 22.44 7.20
C GLU A 389 11.31 21.46 6.51
N ARG A 390 11.92 21.86 5.39
CA ARG A 390 12.95 21.07 4.71
C ARG A 390 14.17 20.85 5.60
N LYS A 391 14.71 21.91 6.21
CA LYS A 391 15.86 21.82 7.14
C LYS A 391 15.54 20.91 8.34
N LEU A 392 14.33 21.00 8.88
CA LEU A 392 13.90 20.17 10.01
C LEU A 392 13.78 18.69 9.60
N ARG A 393 13.22 18.40 8.42
CA ARG A 393 13.18 17.05 7.85
C ARG A 393 14.58 16.48 7.61
N GLU A 394 15.48 17.27 7.03
CA GLU A 394 16.88 16.85 6.81
C GLU A 394 17.59 16.56 8.13
N SER A 395 17.40 17.40 9.15
CA SER A 395 17.97 17.18 10.49
C SER A 395 17.42 15.91 11.16
N LEU A 396 16.11 15.67 11.09
CA LEU A 396 15.50 14.44 11.62
C LEU A 396 15.97 13.20 10.87
N ALA A 397 16.08 13.27 9.54
CA ALA A 397 16.60 12.17 8.73
C ALA A 397 18.06 11.85 9.08
N ALA A 398 18.90 12.87 9.25
CA ALA A 398 20.30 12.69 9.67
C ALA A 398 20.40 12.04 11.06
N LYS A 399 19.62 12.53 12.04
CA LYS A 399 19.57 11.93 13.39
C LYS A 399 19.10 10.49 13.39
N ASN A 400 18.06 10.17 12.60
CA ASN A 400 17.57 8.80 12.48
C ASN A 400 18.61 7.88 11.83
N ALA A 401 19.30 8.34 10.79
CA ALA A 401 20.36 7.58 10.14
C ALA A 401 21.55 7.34 11.08
N GLU A 402 21.92 8.33 11.90
CA GLU A 402 22.97 8.18 12.92
C GLU A 402 22.57 7.19 14.01
N ALA A 403 21.34 7.29 14.52
CA ALA A 403 20.79 6.34 15.51
C ALA A 403 20.75 4.90 14.95
N GLU A 404 20.36 4.73 13.68
CA GLU A 404 20.36 3.43 13.03
C GLU A 404 21.77 2.85 12.88
N ARG A 405 22.76 3.67 12.47
CA ARG A 405 24.17 3.25 12.40
C ARG A 405 24.69 2.83 13.78
N ALA A 406 24.40 3.61 14.82
CA ALA A 406 24.81 3.29 16.19
C ALA A 406 24.17 1.98 16.69
N LEU A 407 22.91 1.71 16.37
CA LEU A 407 22.24 0.45 16.70
C LEU A 407 22.86 -0.73 15.96
N ARG A 408 23.15 -0.59 14.66
CA ARG A 408 23.83 -1.63 13.86
C ARG A 408 25.20 -1.97 14.43
N GLN A 409 26.00 -0.96 14.79
CA GLN A 409 27.30 -1.18 15.44
C GLN A 409 27.18 -1.91 16.77
N LYS A 410 26.18 -1.58 17.61
CA LYS A 410 25.93 -2.29 18.87
C LYS A 410 25.54 -3.74 18.65
N ILE A 411 24.72 -4.03 17.64
CA ILE A 411 24.33 -5.40 17.29
C ILE A 411 25.53 -6.20 16.81
N GLU A 412 26.37 -5.61 15.95
CA GLU A 412 27.58 -6.26 15.44
C GLU A 412 28.60 -6.53 16.55
N ALA A 413 28.87 -5.55 17.41
CA ALA A 413 29.74 -5.73 18.57
C ALA A 413 29.23 -6.82 19.52
N ASN A 414 27.92 -6.88 19.75
CA ASN A 414 27.32 -7.93 20.57
C ASN A 414 27.41 -9.31 19.91
N ALA A 415 27.22 -9.40 18.59
CA ALA A 415 27.37 -10.65 17.85
C ALA A 415 28.82 -11.14 17.86
N GLU A 416 29.81 -10.23 17.75
CA GLU A 416 31.22 -10.57 17.88
C GLU A 416 31.57 -11.06 19.29
N ALA A 417 31.06 -10.38 20.32
CA ALA A 417 31.24 -10.80 21.72
C ALA A 417 30.63 -12.19 21.98
N GLU A 418 29.45 -12.47 21.42
CA GLU A 418 28.82 -13.79 21.53
C GLU A 418 29.61 -14.88 20.79
N ARG A 419 30.18 -14.58 19.62
CA ARG A 419 31.07 -15.51 18.91
C ARG A 419 32.31 -15.84 19.72
N LYS A 420 33.01 -14.82 20.25
CA LYS A 420 34.19 -15.01 21.11
C LYS A 420 33.85 -15.85 22.34
N LEU A 421 32.72 -15.58 23.01
CA LEU A 421 32.29 -16.38 24.15
C LEU A 421 32.03 -17.85 23.76
N ARG A 422 31.43 -18.11 22.59
CA ARG A 422 31.22 -19.48 22.10
C ARG A 422 32.54 -20.18 21.79
N GLU A 423 33.48 -19.50 21.16
CA GLU A 423 34.83 -20.01 20.87
C GLU A 423 35.58 -20.33 22.18
N ASP A 424 35.53 -19.44 23.17
CA ASP A 424 36.13 -19.66 24.49
C ASP A 424 35.51 -20.87 25.21
N LEU A 425 34.18 -21.01 25.15
CA LEU A 425 33.49 -22.16 25.74
C LEU A 425 33.83 -23.46 25.02
N GLN A 426 33.96 -23.45 23.69
CA GLN A 426 34.39 -24.60 22.91
C GLN A 426 35.83 -24.99 23.24
N ALA A 427 36.75 -24.02 23.26
CA ALA A 427 38.15 -24.24 23.62
C ALA A 427 38.27 -24.79 25.04
N LYS A 428 37.48 -24.28 26.00
CA LYS A 428 37.42 -24.81 27.35
C LYS A 428 36.89 -26.25 27.40
N ALA A 429 35.81 -26.54 26.69
CA ALA A 429 35.24 -27.90 26.63
C ALA A 429 36.22 -28.90 25.98
N GLU A 430 36.95 -28.48 24.95
CA GLU A 430 38.00 -29.29 24.32
C GLU A 430 39.18 -29.52 25.26
N ALA A 431 39.63 -28.49 25.97
CA ALA A 431 40.67 -28.62 26.99
C ALA A 431 40.26 -29.59 28.12
N GLU A 432 39.02 -29.47 28.61
CA GLU A 432 38.46 -30.40 29.60
C GLU A 432 38.36 -31.84 29.06
N ARG A 433 37.94 -32.02 27.80
CA ARG A 433 37.92 -33.34 27.14
C ARG A 433 39.33 -33.94 27.04
N LYS A 434 40.33 -33.14 26.63
CA LYS A 434 41.73 -33.57 26.54
C LYS A 434 42.29 -33.95 27.92
N HIS A 435 41.99 -33.16 28.96
CA HIS A 435 42.37 -33.47 30.34
C HIS A 435 41.76 -34.79 30.83
N ARG A 436 40.44 -34.99 30.63
CA ARG A 436 39.76 -36.24 31.02
C ARG A 436 40.33 -37.46 30.28
N LEU A 437 40.68 -37.32 29.01
CA LEU A 437 41.31 -38.40 28.24
C LEU A 437 42.70 -38.73 28.79
N HIS A 438 43.49 -37.72 29.13
CA HIS A 438 44.80 -37.91 29.77
C HIS A 438 44.65 -38.66 31.11
N ASP A 439 43.74 -38.21 31.98
CA ASP A 439 43.45 -38.87 33.27
C ASP A 439 43.03 -40.33 33.09
N ALA A 440 42.19 -40.62 32.08
CA ALA A 440 41.76 -41.96 31.74
C ALA A 440 42.93 -42.86 31.27
N LEU A 441 43.84 -42.32 30.45
CA LEU A 441 45.03 -43.03 29.99
C LEU A 441 45.97 -43.38 31.15
N VAL A 442 46.22 -42.43 32.05
CA VAL A 442 47.04 -42.64 33.26
C VAL A 442 46.41 -43.73 34.14
N SER A 443 45.10 -43.61 34.41
CA SER A 443 44.37 -44.57 35.25
C SER A 443 44.34 -45.98 34.65
N CYS A 444 44.15 -46.10 33.34
CA CYS A 444 44.24 -47.38 32.65
C CYS A 444 45.63 -48.00 32.78
N ARG A 445 46.69 -47.20 32.57
CA ARG A 445 48.07 -47.70 32.69
C ARG A 445 48.34 -48.22 34.10
N GLU A 446 48.00 -47.45 35.13
CA GLU A 446 48.19 -47.86 36.53
C GLU A 446 47.43 -49.14 36.88
N LEU A 447 46.20 -49.28 36.39
CA LEU A 447 45.42 -50.50 36.56
C LEU A 447 46.12 -51.70 35.93
N MET A 448 46.59 -51.56 34.69
CA MET A 448 47.30 -52.63 33.97
C MET A 448 48.57 -53.07 34.72
N GLU A 449 49.34 -52.12 35.25
CA GLU A 449 50.54 -52.42 36.05
C GLU A 449 50.19 -53.17 37.35
N LYS A 450 49.17 -52.71 38.07
CA LYS A 450 48.71 -53.34 39.33
C LYS A 450 48.04 -54.71 39.14
N LEU A 451 47.37 -54.95 38.02
CA LEU A 451 46.77 -56.26 37.69
C LEU A 451 47.82 -57.32 37.40
N VAL A 452 48.89 -56.93 36.71
CA VAL A 452 50.01 -57.80 36.35
C VAL A 452 50.92 -58.09 37.55
N GLY A 453 51.03 -57.14 38.50
CA GLY A 453 51.75 -57.30 39.76
C GLY A 453 53.27 -57.18 39.66
N GLU A 454 53.92 -56.86 40.79
CA GLU A 454 55.37 -56.88 40.95
C GLU A 454 55.84 -58.29 41.32
N LYS A 455 56.42 -59.03 40.38
CA LYS A 455 57.27 -60.19 40.71
C LYS A 455 58.70 -59.70 41.02
N PRO A 456 59.40 -60.31 41.99
CA PRO A 456 60.75 -59.90 42.37
C PRO A 456 61.68 -59.96 41.16
N VAL A 457 62.49 -58.92 40.99
CA VAL A 457 63.50 -58.83 39.93
C VAL A 457 64.47 -60.00 40.12
N VAL A 458 64.47 -60.94 39.17
CA VAL A 458 65.49 -61.98 39.12
C VAL A 458 66.83 -61.30 38.83
N LYS A 459 67.78 -61.36 39.78
CA LYS A 459 69.14 -60.81 39.62
C LYS A 459 69.77 -61.39 38.35
N GLY A 460 70.04 -60.53 37.36
CA GLY A 460 70.75 -60.89 36.12
C GLY A 460 70.03 -60.54 34.80
N SER A 461 68.75 -60.14 34.83
CA SER A 461 68.03 -59.71 33.62
C SER A 461 68.10 -58.20 33.42
N TYR A 462 68.90 -57.75 32.45
CA TYR A 462 69.02 -56.34 32.02
C TYR A 462 67.85 -55.92 31.11
N MET A 463 66.61 -56.26 31.47
CA MET A 463 65.43 -55.77 30.72
C MET A 463 64.90 -54.50 31.39
N PRO A 464 64.82 -53.35 30.67
CA PRO A 464 64.24 -52.12 31.19
C PRO A 464 62.83 -52.37 31.76
N GLY A 465 62.53 -51.85 32.95
CA GLY A 465 61.30 -52.18 33.70
C GLY A 465 60.01 -52.05 32.87
N GLY A 466 59.92 -51.07 31.97
CA GLY A 466 58.76 -50.88 31.08
C GLY A 466 58.53 -52.00 30.05
N GLN A 467 59.59 -52.67 29.58
CA GLN A 467 59.46 -53.80 28.65
C GLN A 467 58.95 -55.06 29.37
N GLN A 468 59.28 -55.22 30.65
CA GLN A 468 58.80 -56.34 31.47
C GLN A 468 57.28 -56.24 31.70
N PHE A 469 56.77 -55.04 32.04
CA PHE A 469 55.33 -54.81 32.17
C PHE A 469 54.58 -55.04 30.85
N LYS A 470 55.14 -54.57 29.73
CA LYS A 470 54.55 -54.78 28.39
C LYS A 470 54.37 -56.26 28.09
N GLN A 471 55.37 -57.09 28.32
CA GLN A 471 55.28 -58.52 28.02
C GLN A 471 54.30 -59.23 28.95
N ARG A 472 54.36 -58.95 30.26
CA ARG A 472 53.46 -59.57 31.23
C ARG A 472 51.99 -59.19 31.00
N TRP A 473 51.72 -57.95 30.57
CA TRP A 473 50.38 -57.56 30.14
C TRP A 473 49.91 -58.37 28.93
N LYS A 474 50.77 -58.58 27.92
CA LYS A 474 50.41 -59.40 26.74
C LYS A 474 49.97 -60.80 27.14
N ASP A 475 50.71 -61.42 28.07
CA ASP A 475 50.45 -62.77 28.53
C ASP A 475 49.13 -62.82 29.32
N LEU A 476 48.94 -61.91 30.28
CA LEU A 476 47.70 -61.78 31.06
C LEU A 476 46.49 -61.51 30.15
N PHE A 477 46.62 -60.57 29.21
CA PHE A 477 45.55 -60.20 28.29
C PHE A 477 45.17 -61.36 27.38
N HIS A 478 46.16 -62.10 26.86
CA HIS A 478 45.90 -63.28 26.02
C HIS A 478 45.14 -64.37 26.78
N GLU A 479 45.54 -64.64 28.03
CA GLU A 479 44.87 -65.59 28.90
C GLU A 479 43.42 -65.18 29.18
N GLN A 480 43.23 -63.92 29.58
CA GLN A 480 41.91 -63.37 29.90
C GLN A 480 41.00 -63.27 28.68
N TRP A 481 41.54 -62.92 27.52
CA TRP A 481 40.81 -62.93 26.25
C TRP A 481 40.31 -64.33 25.91
N THR A 482 41.18 -65.33 26.01
CA THR A 482 40.83 -66.73 25.70
C THR A 482 39.80 -67.29 26.68
N LYS A 483 39.98 -67.02 27.98
CA LYS A 483 39.01 -67.38 29.03
C LYS A 483 37.65 -66.70 28.81
N CYS A 484 37.65 -65.40 28.50
CA CYS A 484 36.43 -64.65 28.24
C CYS A 484 35.73 -65.13 26.96
N LYS A 485 36.48 -65.50 25.91
CA LYS A 485 35.93 -66.06 24.67
C LYS A 485 35.26 -67.40 24.88
N ALA A 486 35.86 -68.25 25.73
CA ALA A 486 35.35 -69.58 26.04
C ALA A 486 34.15 -69.55 27.00
N ARG A 487 34.21 -68.75 28.07
CA ARG A 487 33.25 -68.82 29.20
C ARG A 487 32.22 -67.69 29.23
N LYS A 488 32.45 -66.58 28.52
CA LYS A 488 31.59 -65.38 28.49
C LYS A 488 31.10 -64.91 29.88
N PRO A 489 32.01 -64.70 30.85
CA PRO A 489 31.63 -64.27 32.20
C PRO A 489 30.92 -62.91 32.19
N ALA A 490 29.76 -62.84 32.85
CA ALA A 490 29.00 -61.60 32.99
C ALA A 490 29.80 -60.54 33.77
N GLY A 491 29.81 -59.31 33.26
CA GLY A 491 30.55 -58.19 33.89
C GLY A 491 32.04 -58.13 33.57
N HIS A 492 32.58 -59.06 32.78
CA HIS A 492 33.99 -59.03 32.37
C HIS A 492 34.27 -57.87 31.39
N PRO A 493 35.38 -57.11 31.56
CA PRO A 493 35.71 -55.94 30.74
C PRO A 493 35.71 -56.22 29.24
N LEU A 494 36.17 -57.41 28.85
CA LEU A 494 36.36 -57.79 27.45
C LEU A 494 35.10 -58.39 26.80
N LEU A 495 34.03 -58.65 27.55
CA LEU A 495 32.87 -59.42 27.05
C LEU A 495 32.25 -58.80 25.78
N GLY A 496 32.17 -57.47 25.72
CA GLY A 496 31.64 -56.74 24.56
C GLY A 496 32.60 -56.61 23.37
N LEU A 497 33.88 -56.94 23.54
CA LEU A 497 34.93 -56.77 22.51
C LEU A 497 35.41 -58.09 21.93
N VAL A 498 35.28 -59.19 22.66
CA VAL A 498 35.83 -60.52 22.31
C VAL A 498 35.28 -61.12 21.01
N ALA A 499 34.13 -60.62 20.52
CA ALA A 499 33.56 -61.02 19.23
C ALA A 499 34.39 -60.54 18.03
N GLN A 500 35.20 -59.48 18.17
CA GLN A 500 35.94 -58.87 17.06
C GLN A 500 37.44 -59.05 17.25
N GLN A 501 38.07 -59.80 16.33
CA GLN A 501 39.49 -60.14 16.41
C GLN A 501 40.42 -58.91 16.37
N LYS A 502 39.98 -57.80 15.77
CA LYS A 502 40.77 -56.56 15.76
C LYS A 502 41.07 -56.02 17.17
N TYR A 503 40.14 -56.16 18.12
CA TYR A 503 40.35 -55.72 19.50
C TYR A 503 41.33 -56.62 20.26
N TYR A 504 41.53 -57.87 19.81
CA TYR A 504 42.57 -58.72 20.38
C TYR A 504 43.96 -58.11 20.12
N VAL A 505 44.21 -57.70 18.87
CA VAL A 505 45.49 -57.07 18.47
C VAL A 505 45.69 -55.75 19.22
N VAL A 506 44.66 -54.90 19.24
CA VAL A 506 44.68 -53.61 19.94
C VAL A 506 44.91 -53.79 21.44
N GLY A 507 44.19 -54.71 22.09
CA GLY A 507 44.31 -54.95 23.53
C GLY A 507 45.65 -55.57 23.94
N LYS A 508 46.22 -56.43 23.10
CA LYS A 508 47.55 -57.02 23.31
C LYS A 508 48.66 -55.97 23.28
N GLU A 509 48.62 -55.02 22.35
CA GLU A 509 49.63 -53.96 22.26
C GLU A 509 49.29 -52.71 23.10
N LEU A 510 48.11 -52.67 23.72
CA LEU A 510 47.55 -51.50 24.39
C LEU A 510 48.50 -50.84 25.39
N TYR A 511 49.19 -51.64 26.20
CA TYR A 511 50.13 -51.11 27.21
C TYR A 511 51.25 -50.31 26.55
N GLY A 512 51.81 -50.83 25.46
CA GLY A 512 52.84 -50.14 24.69
C GLY A 512 52.32 -48.84 24.10
N THR A 513 51.14 -48.89 23.47
CA THR A 513 50.49 -47.72 22.87
C THR A 513 50.19 -46.63 23.90
N ILE A 514 49.66 -46.97 25.08
CA ILE A 514 49.38 -46.00 26.15
C ILE A 514 50.69 -45.46 26.74
N SER A 515 51.65 -46.33 27.02
CA SER A 515 52.93 -45.94 27.63
C SER A 515 53.71 -44.99 26.71
N GLU A 516 53.85 -45.33 25.43
CA GLU A 516 54.51 -44.47 24.43
C GLU A 516 53.84 -43.10 24.34
N ARG A 517 52.50 -43.09 24.32
CA ARG A 517 51.71 -41.87 24.25
C ARG A 517 51.86 -40.97 25.48
N LEU A 518 51.95 -41.55 26.68
CA LEU A 518 52.16 -40.80 27.93
C LEU A 518 53.60 -40.28 28.05
N HIS A 519 54.61 -41.04 27.61
CA HIS A 519 56.01 -40.60 27.64
C HIS A 519 56.29 -39.50 26.60
N ASN A 520 55.71 -39.63 25.41
CA ASN A 520 55.83 -38.65 24.34
C ASN A 520 54.67 -37.63 24.38
N HIS A 521 54.26 -37.20 25.58
CA HIS A 521 53.06 -36.37 25.76
C HIS A 521 53.08 -35.11 24.87
N ARG A 522 54.24 -34.47 24.67
CA ARG A 522 54.35 -33.29 23.78
C ARG A 522 53.95 -33.57 22.33
N GLU A 523 54.24 -34.78 21.83
CA GLU A 523 53.97 -35.15 20.44
C GLU A 523 52.54 -35.67 20.23
N TYR A 524 51.93 -36.25 21.27
CA TYR A 524 50.60 -36.85 21.20
C TYR A 524 49.49 -36.06 21.89
N ARG A 525 49.82 -34.90 22.49
CA ARG A 525 48.87 -34.03 23.20
C ARG A 525 47.67 -33.64 22.33
N ASP A 526 47.92 -33.38 21.05
CA ASP A 526 46.92 -32.87 20.11
C ASP A 526 46.51 -33.88 19.03
N LYS A 527 47.13 -35.06 19.01
CA LYS A 527 46.72 -36.15 18.10
C LYS A 527 45.47 -36.83 18.69
N GLU A 528 44.50 -37.23 17.88
CA GLU A 528 43.41 -38.06 18.41
C GLU A 528 43.90 -39.47 18.80
N VAL A 529 43.17 -40.14 19.69
CA VAL A 529 43.40 -41.56 19.97
C VAL A 529 42.60 -42.36 18.94
N ASP A 530 43.22 -43.36 18.32
CA ASP A 530 42.53 -44.26 17.39
C ASP A 530 41.21 -44.80 18.01
N ALA A 531 40.16 -44.90 17.20
CA ALA A 531 38.83 -45.22 17.68
C ALA A 531 38.76 -46.61 18.32
N ASP A 532 39.53 -47.58 17.81
CA ASP A 532 39.56 -48.94 18.36
C ASP A 532 40.38 -48.99 19.66
N VAL A 533 41.48 -48.23 19.72
CA VAL A 533 42.26 -48.02 20.97
C VAL A 533 41.40 -47.35 22.04
N SER A 534 40.64 -46.30 21.68
CA SER A 534 39.73 -45.61 22.58
C SER A 534 38.66 -46.55 23.14
N ARG A 535 38.02 -47.36 22.28
CA ARG A 535 37.03 -48.37 22.72
C ARG A 535 37.63 -49.40 23.67
N MET A 536 38.86 -49.83 23.43
CA MET A 536 39.56 -50.75 24.32
C MET A 536 39.89 -50.11 25.66
N ILE A 537 40.38 -48.86 25.67
CA ILE A 537 40.61 -48.08 26.90
C ILE A 537 39.32 -48.00 27.71
N PHE A 538 38.21 -47.60 27.10
CA PHE A 538 36.93 -47.48 27.80
C PHE A 538 36.40 -48.81 28.36
N ALA A 539 36.67 -49.92 27.69
CA ALA A 539 36.29 -51.24 28.19
C ALA A 539 37.13 -51.67 29.40
N ILE A 540 38.42 -51.32 29.42
CA ILE A 540 39.39 -51.72 30.44
C ILE A 540 39.44 -50.76 31.64
N LEU A 541 39.00 -49.50 31.47
CA LEU A 541 38.97 -48.48 32.53
C LEU A 541 38.43 -49.04 33.86
N PRO A 542 38.98 -48.60 35.01
CA PRO A 542 38.43 -48.96 36.31
C PRO A 542 36.93 -48.64 36.37
N ALA A 543 36.14 -49.49 37.01
CA ALA A 543 34.68 -49.41 36.99
C ALA A 543 34.12 -48.07 37.53
N VAL A 544 34.90 -47.37 38.36
CA VAL A 544 34.60 -46.04 38.89
C VAL A 544 34.64 -44.95 37.80
N TYR A 545 35.50 -45.10 36.79
CA TYR A 545 35.61 -44.19 35.64
C TYR A 545 34.55 -44.46 34.56
N SER A 546 33.91 -45.63 34.59
CA SER A 546 32.80 -45.95 33.67
C SER A 546 31.47 -45.27 34.06
N LYS A 547 31.39 -44.62 35.24
CA LYS A 547 30.20 -43.87 35.68
C LYS A 547 30.31 -42.40 35.25
N PRO A 548 29.35 -41.85 34.48
CA PRO A 548 29.47 -40.51 33.88
C PRO A 548 29.48 -39.33 34.86
N ASN A 549 29.17 -39.55 36.16
CA ASN A 549 29.07 -38.50 37.18
C ASN A 549 29.99 -38.74 38.40
N SER A 550 31.02 -39.58 38.30
CA SER A 550 31.90 -39.80 39.46
C SER A 550 32.72 -38.54 39.77
N THR A 551 32.74 -38.14 41.04
CA THR A 551 33.47 -36.96 41.50
C THR A 551 34.96 -37.27 41.64
N GLU A 552 35.82 -36.23 41.64
CA GLU A 552 37.27 -36.39 41.86
C GLU A 552 37.60 -37.12 43.17
N ALA A 553 36.77 -36.95 44.19
CA ALA A 553 36.89 -37.61 45.49
C ALA A 553 36.56 -39.12 45.48
N GLU A 554 35.89 -39.62 44.43
CA GLU A 554 35.57 -41.05 44.28
C GLU A 554 36.65 -41.81 43.51
N ARG A 555 37.71 -41.15 43.01
CA ARG A 555 38.80 -41.75 42.20
C ARG A 555 39.75 -42.70 42.96
N ASP A 556 39.33 -43.22 44.11
CA ASP A 556 40.05 -44.31 44.79
C ASP A 556 39.44 -45.65 44.36
N TRP A 557 39.97 -46.20 43.26
CA TRP A 557 39.45 -47.43 42.69
C TRP A 557 39.99 -48.65 43.46
N ASN A 558 39.08 -49.53 43.90
CA ASN A 558 39.44 -50.69 44.70
C ASN A 558 40.02 -51.82 43.84
N LEU A 559 41.32 -52.08 43.99
CA LEU A 559 42.04 -53.13 43.26
C LEU A 559 41.46 -54.53 43.46
N ALA A 560 40.91 -54.85 44.64
CA ALA A 560 40.28 -56.15 44.89
C ALA A 560 39.02 -56.33 44.05
N THR A 561 38.21 -55.27 43.91
CA THR A 561 37.02 -55.25 43.04
C THR A 561 37.41 -55.44 41.57
N GLU A 562 38.48 -54.77 41.12
CA GLU A 562 38.96 -54.93 39.74
C GLU A 562 39.52 -56.33 39.49
N LYS A 563 40.35 -56.89 40.40
CA LYS A 563 40.83 -58.27 40.27
C LYS A 563 39.68 -59.27 40.16
N LYS A 564 38.60 -59.08 40.92
CA LYS A 564 37.38 -59.90 40.80
C LYS A 564 36.69 -59.75 39.45
N ARG A 565 36.59 -58.53 38.92
CA ARG A 565 36.02 -58.23 37.59
C ARG A 565 36.82 -58.88 36.45
N TRP A 566 38.13 -59.01 36.61
CA TRP A 566 39.05 -59.71 35.70
C TRP A 566 39.15 -61.23 35.98
N GLY A 567 38.43 -61.77 36.96
CA GLY A 567 38.49 -63.20 37.31
C GLY A 567 39.85 -63.66 37.83
N LEU A 568 40.58 -62.75 38.48
CA LEU A 568 41.91 -62.94 39.10
C LEU A 568 41.85 -63.07 40.63
N ALA A 569 40.66 -62.94 41.21
CA ALA A 569 40.39 -63.04 42.65
C ALA A 569 40.07 -64.47 43.08
#